data_AF-A0A5K1D6P7-F1
#
_entry.id   AF-A0A5K1D6P7-F1
#
_cell.length_a   1.000
_cell.length_b   1.000
_cell.length_c   1.000
_cell.angle_alpha   90.00
_cell.angle_beta   90.00
_cell.angle_gamma   90.00
#
_symmetry.space_group_name_H-M   'P 1'
#
loop_
_entity.id
_entity.type
_entity.pdbx_description
1 polymer ?
#
loop_
_entity_poly.entity_id
_entity_poly.type
_entity_poly.pdbx_seq_one_letter_code
_entity_poly.pdbx_strand_id
1 'polypeptide(L)' 'AEEYFQRAVRAQPPDAEALSRYANFLWLARKDITAAEETFLEAIAADPGNTFYAGNYAHFLWNTGGEDTCYPLDEA' A
#
# COMPACT_ATOMS: atom_id res chain seq x y z
N ALA A 1 16.70 0.56 -1.53
CA ALA A 1 15.38 0.78 -0.90
C ALA A 1 14.56 -0.49 -0.91
N GLU A 2 14.30 -1.09 -2.08
CA GLU A 2 13.50 -2.32 -2.24
C GLU A 2 13.94 -3.51 -1.39
N GLU A 3 15.24 -3.83 -1.34
CA GLU A 3 15.75 -4.95 -0.52
C GLU A 3 15.53 -4.71 1.00
N TYR A 4 15.58 -3.45 1.45
CA TYR A 4 15.33 -3.12 2.86
C TYR A 4 13.85 -3.28 3.21
N PHE A 5 12.96 -2.90 2.29
CA PHE A 5 11.53 -3.10 2.46
C PHE A 5 11.16 -4.58 2.41
N GLN A 6 11.68 -5.37 1.46
CA GLN A 6 11.44 -6.81 1.42
C GLN A 6 11.90 -7.52 2.70
N ARG A 7 13.00 -7.08 3.33
CA ARG A 7 13.41 -7.61 4.65
C ARG A 7 12.47 -7.17 5.76
N ALA A 8 11.98 -5.93 5.75
CA ALA A 8 11.04 -5.43 6.75
C ALA A 8 9.66 -6.11 6.65
N VAL A 9 9.18 -6.38 5.43
CA VAL A 9 7.92 -7.13 5.18
C VAL A 9 8.05 -8.59 5.60
N ARG A 10 9.25 -9.18 5.52
CA ARG A 10 9.52 -10.54 6.01
C ARG A 10 9.72 -10.63 7.53
N ALA A 11 9.78 -9.50 8.24
CA ALA A 11 9.82 -9.52 9.70
C ALA A 11 8.48 -10.05 10.24
N GLN A 12 8.54 -10.89 11.28
CA GLN A 12 7.34 -11.36 11.98
C GLN A 12 7.30 -10.74 13.38
N PRO A 13 6.20 -10.06 13.76
CA PRO A 13 5.01 -9.78 12.95
C PRO A 13 5.26 -8.77 11.82
N PRO A 14 4.49 -8.83 10.72
CA PRO A 14 4.59 -7.87 9.63
C PRO A 14 4.37 -6.45 10.15
N ASP A 15 5.33 -5.58 9.90
CA ASP A 15 5.28 -4.19 10.36
C ASP A 15 4.44 -3.35 9.38
N ALA A 16 3.24 -2.97 9.82
CA ALA A 16 2.28 -2.22 9.01
C ALA A 16 2.84 -0.85 8.56
N GLU A 17 3.69 -0.21 9.37
CA GLU A 17 4.35 1.04 9.00
C GLU A 17 5.35 0.82 7.87
N ALA A 18 6.18 -0.22 7.95
CA ALA A 18 7.13 -0.58 6.93
C ALA A 18 6.44 -0.94 5.60
N LEU A 19 5.33 -1.69 5.67
CA LEU A 19 4.48 -1.99 4.51
C LEU A 19 3.92 -0.71 3.88
N SER A 20 3.31 0.18 4.69
CA SER A 20 2.75 1.44 4.18
C SER A 20 3.81 2.34 3.55
N ARG A 21 5.01 2.39 4.12
CA ARG A 21 6.15 3.12 3.53
C ARG A 21 6.66 2.48 2.24
N TYR A 22 6.67 1.15 2.17
CA TYR A 22 7.05 0.45 0.96
C TYR A 22 6.06 0.68 -0.18
N ALA A 23 4.76 0.63 0.11
CA ALA A 23 3.70 0.92 -0.83
C ALA A 23 3.85 2.33 -1.43
N ASN A 24 4.14 3.33 -0.59
CA ASN A 24 4.45 4.68 -1.05
C ASN A 24 5.71 4.74 -1.95
N PHE A 25 6.75 3.96 -1.65
CA PHE A 25 7.94 3.89 -2.50
C PHE A 25 7.62 3.27 -3.86
N LEU A 26 6.86 2.17 -3.90
CA LEU A 26 6.42 1.53 -5.14
C LEU A 26 5.61 2.50 -6.00
N TRP A 27 4.65 3.20 -5.38
CA TRP A 27 3.81 4.19 -6.05
C TRP A 27 4.60 5.40 -6.55
N LEU A 28 5.33 6.09 -5.66
CA LEU A 28 5.93 7.38 -5.99
C LEU A 28 7.23 7.25 -6.79
N ALA A 29 8.08 6.28 -6.42
CA ALA A 29 9.41 6.12 -6.99
C ALA A 29 9.42 5.12 -8.16
N ARG A 30 8.73 3.98 -8.02
CA ARG A 30 8.71 2.96 -9.09
C ARG A 30 7.58 3.13 -10.10
N LYS A 31 6.55 3.92 -9.76
CA LYS A 31 5.31 4.05 -10.56
C LYS A 31 4.62 2.70 -10.77
N ASP A 32 4.84 1.77 -9.85
CA ASP A 32 4.25 0.44 -9.88
C ASP A 32 2.97 0.48 -9.05
N ILE A 33 1.86 0.77 -9.73
CA ILE A 33 0.56 1.03 -9.10
C ILE A 33 -0.01 -0.27 -8.51
N THR A 34 0.05 -1.36 -9.26
CA THR A 34 -0.43 -2.68 -8.83
C THR A 34 0.30 -3.15 -7.58
N ALA A 35 1.64 -3.14 -7.59
CA ALA A 35 2.40 -3.59 -6.42
C ALA A 35 2.20 -2.66 -5.21
N ALA A 36 2.02 -1.36 -5.43
CA ALA A 36 1.71 -0.42 -4.36
C ALA A 36 0.34 -0.69 -3.72
N GLU A 37 -0.69 -0.96 -4.53
CA GLU A 37 -2.03 -1.32 -4.06
C GLU A 37 -1.98 -2.57 -3.18
N GLU A 38 -1.37 -3.66 -3.68
CA GLU A 38 -1.24 -4.91 -2.92
C GLU A 38 -0.56 -4.67 -1.57
N THR A 39 0.54 -3.90 -1.58
CA THR A 39 1.29 -3.59 -0.36
C THR A 39 0.50 -2.70 0.62
N PHE A 40 -0.33 -1.76 0.12
CA PHE A 40 -1.21 -0.96 0.99
C PHE A 40 -2.27 -1.83 1.66
N LEU A 41 -2.85 -2.79 0.94
CA LEU A 41 -3.82 -3.73 1.50
C LEU A 41 -3.18 -4.64 2.55
N GLU A 42 -1.94 -5.09 2.33
CA GLU A 42 -1.16 -5.82 3.33
C GLU A 42 -0.92 -4.99 4.61
N ALA A 43 -0.60 -3.69 4.46
CA ALA A 43 -0.43 -2.79 5.61
C ALA A 43 -1.73 -2.68 6.45
N ILE A 44 -2.87 -2.56 5.78
CA ILE A 44 -4.19 -2.52 6.44
C ILE A 44 -4.50 -3.85 7.12
N ALA A 45 -4.18 -4.99 6.49
CA ALA A 45 -4.42 -6.30 7.05
C ALA A 45 -3.52 -6.60 8.27
N ALA A 46 -2.30 -6.04 8.31
CA ALA A 46 -1.37 -6.19 9.42
C ALA A 46 -1.82 -5.44 10.68
N ASP A 47 -2.54 -4.32 10.54
CA ASP A 47 -3.10 -3.56 11.67
C ASP A 47 -4.44 -2.90 11.29
N PRO A 48 -5.54 -3.69 11.23
CA PRO A 48 -6.84 -3.22 10.74
C PRO A 48 -7.52 -2.22 11.70
N GLY A 49 -7.05 -2.11 12.94
CA GLY A 49 -7.55 -1.13 13.91
C GLY A 49 -7.01 0.28 13.70
N ASN A 50 -6.00 0.43 12.84
CA ASN A 50 -5.28 1.67 12.65
C ASN A 50 -5.70 2.37 11.35
N THR A 51 -6.44 3.47 11.51
CA THR A 51 -6.98 4.25 10.40
C THR A 51 -5.91 4.96 9.58
N PHE A 52 -4.67 5.06 10.06
CA PHE A 52 -3.56 5.66 9.33
C PHE A 52 -3.29 4.95 8.00
N TYR A 53 -3.31 3.61 7.99
CA TYR A 53 -3.03 2.83 6.79
C TYR A 53 -4.17 2.91 5.76
N ALA A 54 -5.41 2.89 6.23
CA ALA A 54 -6.59 3.13 5.40
C ALA A 54 -6.56 4.55 4.78
N GLY A 55 -6.12 5.55 5.55
CA GLY A 55 -5.95 6.92 5.06
C GLY A 55 -4.88 7.04 3.97
N ASN A 56 -3.73 6.37 4.14
CA ASN A 56 -2.69 6.33 3.11
C ASN A 56 -3.18 5.63 1.84
N TYR A 57 -3.94 4.54 1.98
CA TYR A 57 -4.52 3.85 0.83
C TYR A 57 -5.57 4.72 0.10
N ALA A 58 -6.44 5.42 0.83
CA ALA A 58 -7.39 6.35 0.24
C ALA A 58 -6.68 7.49 -0.54
N HIS A 59 -5.57 8.00 -0.01
CA HIS A 59 -4.76 9.00 -0.71
C HIS A 59 -4.14 8.45 -1.99
N PHE A 60 -3.64 7.21 -1.96
CA PHE A 60 -3.17 6.50 -3.15
C PHE A 60 -4.27 6.41 -4.21
N LEU A 61 -5.46 5.89 -3.85
CA LEU A 61 -6.61 5.76 -4.76
C LEU A 61 -7.03 7.09 -5.37
N TRP A 62 -7.10 8.14 -4.56
CA TRP A 62 -7.45 9.49 -5.04
C TRP A 62 -6.49 9.99 -6.12
N ASN A 63 -5.21 9.67 -6.01
CA ASN A 63 -4.19 10.15 -6.93
C ASN A 63 -3.95 9.22 -8.13
N THR A 64 -4.33 7.94 -8.05
CA THR A 64 -4.24 6.99 -9.18
C THR A 64 -5.54 6.85 -9.95
N GLY A 65 -6.60 7.54 -9.51
CA GLY A 65 -7.91 7.57 -10.17
C GLY A 65 -8.73 6.29 -9.98
N GLY A 66 -8.20 5.27 -9.31
CA GLY A 66 -8.81 3.93 -9.24
C GLY A 66 -8.94 3.23 -10.60
N GLU A 67 -8.46 3.83 -11.69
CA GLU A 67 -8.60 3.31 -13.06
C GLU A 67 -7.60 2.17 -13.35
N ASP A 68 -6.45 2.20 -12.68
CA ASP A 68 -5.38 1.18 -12.76
C ASP A 68 -5.35 0.26 -11.52
N THR A 69 -6.38 0.33 -10.67
CA THR A 69 -6.48 -0.54 -9.50
C THR A 69 -7.24 -1.81 -9.81
N CYS A 70 -6.82 -2.92 -9.20
CA CYS A 70 -7.43 -4.24 -9.38
C CYS A 70 -8.86 -4.31 -8.82
N TYR A 71 -9.24 -3.28 -8.05
CA TYR A 71 -10.59 -3.08 -7.52
C TYR A 71 -11.33 -2.03 -8.37
N PRO A 72 -12.26 -2.44 -9.26
CA PRO A 72 -13.08 -1.47 -9.97
C PRO A 72 -13.94 -0.72 -8.94
N LEU A 73 -13.76 0.59 -8.88
CA LEU A 73 -14.71 1.47 -8.22
C LEU A 73 -15.90 1.57 -9.18
N ASP A 74 -16.90 0.69 -9.02
CA ASP A 74 -18.17 0.84 -9.73
C ASP A 74 -18.65 2.29 -9.57
N GLU A 75 -18.63 3.06 -10.66
CA GLU A 75 -19.15 4.42 -10.71
C GLU A 75 -20.65 4.34 -10.39
N ALA A 76 -21.04 4.87 -9.22
CA ALA A 76 -22.42 4.93 -8.76
C ALA A 76 -23.28 5.92 -9.55
#